data_AF-A0A6P0SSF5-F1
#
_entry.id   AF-A0A6P0SSF5-F1
#
_cell.length_a   1.000
_cell.length_b   1.000
_cell.length_c   1.000
_cell.angle_alpha   90.00
_cell.angle_beta   90.00
_cell.angle_gamma   90.00
#
_symmetry.space_group_name_H-M   'P 1'
#
loop_
_entity.id
_entity.type
_entity.pdbx_description
1 polymer ?
#
loop_
_entity_poly.entity_id
_entity_poly.type
_entity_poly.pdbx_seq_one_letter_code
_entity_poly.pdbx_strand_id
1 'polypeptide(L)'
;MSSNKKQVIGFLEQLKLSNLNHRLSIWLKTQQPSSLSGSANDWNFSNQERGFTLIELLVAIIIIGILSALALPTLLRQANKAKEVEAITRVRNILQRQHEYYITNGEFANSLGELGFSLSYETEQYQYIVLSSQPLLNGSVLLGLSKQPELKSYAGVVFLQDDQINTCPHIPIDINTDNLNRLIIPLIFKILANPKEFCS
;
A
#
# COMPACT_ATOMS: atom_id res chain seq x y z
N MET A 1 -1.26 -11.37 21.11
CA MET A 1 -1.36 -12.64 20.35
C MET A 1 -2.62 -13.44 20.76
N SER A 2 -3.82 -12.83 20.69
CA SER A 2 -5.04 -13.34 21.36
C SER A 2 -6.29 -13.38 20.45
N SER A 3 -6.19 -12.96 19.18
CA SER A 3 -7.36 -12.87 18.27
C SER A 3 -7.59 -14.16 17.46
N ASN A 4 -6.52 -14.82 16.97
CA ASN A 4 -6.66 -16.06 16.20
C ASN A 4 -7.18 -17.25 17.02
N LYS A 5 -6.94 -17.27 18.34
CA LYS A 5 -7.40 -18.38 19.20
C LYS A 5 -8.92 -18.37 19.36
N LYS A 6 -9.55 -17.19 19.40
CA LYS A 6 -11.01 -17.05 19.51
C LYS A 6 -11.73 -17.36 18.19
N GLN A 7 -11.14 -16.99 17.05
CA GLN A 7 -11.71 -17.31 15.73
C GLN A 7 -11.69 -18.82 15.44
N VAL A 8 -10.61 -19.52 15.81
CA VAL A 8 -10.53 -20.97 15.65
C VAL A 8 -11.52 -21.70 16.57
N ILE A 9 -11.71 -21.23 17.81
CA ILE A 9 -12.67 -21.84 18.75
C ILE A 9 -14.12 -21.63 18.26
N GLY A 10 -14.46 -20.45 17.72
CA GLY A 10 -15.79 -20.20 17.15
C GLY A 10 -16.07 -20.99 15.86
N PHE A 11 -15.03 -21.30 15.07
CA PHE A 11 -15.16 -22.15 13.87
C PHE A 11 -15.40 -23.63 14.23
N LEU A 12 -14.86 -24.09 15.36
CA LEU A 12 -15.01 -25.48 15.82
C LEU A 12 -16.36 -25.76 16.49
N GLU A 13 -17.12 -24.73 16.88
CA GLU A 13 -18.42 -24.86 17.54
C GLU A 13 -19.60 -25.00 16.55
N GLN A 14 -19.38 -24.75 15.25
CA GLN A 14 -20.39 -24.97 14.20
C GLN A 14 -20.41 -26.40 13.64
N LEU A 15 -19.39 -27.20 13.95
CA LEU A 15 -19.36 -28.62 13.61
C LEU A 15 -19.92 -29.43 14.78
N LYS A 16 -21.26 -29.50 14.84
CA LYS A 16 -22.01 -30.50 15.63
C LYS A 16 -21.63 -31.91 15.16
N LEU A 17 -20.47 -32.40 15.58
CA LEU A 17 -19.99 -33.76 15.29
C LEU A 17 -20.14 -34.63 16.55
N SER A 18 -21.36 -34.67 17.10
CA SER A 18 -21.72 -35.58 18.20
C SER A 18 -21.88 -37.04 17.75
N ASN A 19 -21.30 -37.45 16.61
CA ASN A 19 -21.44 -38.81 16.10
C ASN A 19 -20.22 -39.32 15.30
N LEU A 20 -19.00 -38.90 15.64
CA LEU A 20 -17.77 -39.31 14.93
C LEU A 20 -16.83 -40.23 15.70
N ASN A 21 -17.20 -40.67 16.90
CA ASN A 21 -16.32 -41.52 17.72
C ASN A 21 -16.11 -42.93 17.14
N HIS A 22 -17.00 -43.43 16.28
CA HIS A 22 -16.81 -44.74 15.64
C HIS A 22 -16.04 -44.66 14.30
N ARG A 23 -16.01 -43.51 13.64
CA ARG A 23 -15.31 -43.35 12.34
C ARG A 23 -13.85 -42.93 12.47
N LEU A 24 -13.47 -42.39 13.64
CA LEU A 24 -12.08 -42.05 13.93
C LEU A 24 -11.20 -43.29 14.19
N SER A 25 -11.75 -44.37 14.75
CA SER A 25 -10.98 -45.62 14.98
C SER A 25 -10.66 -46.37 13.69
N ILE A 26 -11.52 -46.28 12.67
CA ILE A 26 -11.27 -46.85 11.34
C ILE A 26 -10.16 -46.06 10.62
N TRP A 27 -10.19 -44.73 10.71
CA TRP A 27 -9.18 -43.86 10.11
C TRP A 27 -7.80 -43.93 10.81
N LEU A 28 -7.75 -44.17 12.12
CA LEU A 28 -6.49 -44.32 12.86
C LEU A 28 -5.81 -45.68 12.66
N LYS A 29 -6.56 -46.73 12.25
CA LYS A 29 -6.02 -48.08 12.07
C LYS A 29 -5.35 -48.31 10.70
N THR A 30 -5.38 -47.32 9.81
CA THR A 30 -4.83 -47.41 8.45
C THR A 30 -3.48 -46.70 8.25
N GLN A 31 -2.81 -46.25 9.32
CA GLN A 31 -1.44 -45.69 9.24
C GLN A 31 -0.38 -46.58 9.93
N GLN A 32 -0.33 -47.85 9.54
CA GLN A 32 0.87 -48.66 9.75
C GLN A 32 1.30 -49.25 8.41
N PRO A 33 2.45 -48.85 7.84
CA PRO A 33 2.98 -49.50 6.66
C PRO A 33 3.46 -50.90 7.05
N SER A 34 2.75 -51.93 6.61
CA SER A 34 3.24 -53.31 6.66
C SER A 34 4.54 -53.36 5.85
N SER A 35 5.62 -53.73 6.53
CA SER A 35 6.96 -53.99 6.03
C SER A 35 6.99 -54.43 4.56
N LEU A 36 7.24 -53.48 3.65
CA LEU A 36 7.80 -53.79 2.36
C LEU A 36 9.29 -53.99 2.58
N SER A 37 9.69 -55.26 2.62
CA SER A 37 11.02 -55.69 2.22
C SER A 37 11.19 -55.33 0.73
N GLY A 38 11.38 -54.04 0.49
CA GLY A 38 11.68 -53.46 -0.81
C GLY A 38 12.97 -52.70 -0.63
N SER A 39 14.05 -53.27 -1.16
CA SER A 39 15.39 -52.70 -1.21
C SER A 39 15.36 -51.18 -1.39
N ALA A 40 15.83 -50.45 -0.39
CA ALA A 40 15.89 -48.99 -0.38
C ALA A 40 16.99 -48.41 -1.30
N ASN A 41 17.58 -49.21 -2.18
CA ASN A 41 18.81 -48.85 -2.89
C ASN A 41 18.77 -49.29 -4.36
N ASP A 42 17.94 -48.67 -5.21
CA ASP A 42 18.27 -48.61 -6.65
C ASP A 42 17.52 -47.51 -7.42
N TRP A 43 17.66 -46.26 -7.00
CA TRP A 43 17.53 -45.15 -7.94
C TRP A 43 18.92 -44.74 -8.40
N ASN A 44 19.61 -45.67 -9.08
CA ASN A 44 20.69 -45.29 -9.98
C ASN A 44 20.06 -44.47 -11.11
N PHE A 45 19.89 -43.18 -10.89
CA PHE A 45 19.89 -42.20 -11.98
C PHE A 45 21.30 -42.28 -12.55
N SER A 46 21.52 -43.23 -13.47
CA SER A 46 22.69 -43.20 -14.32
C SER A 46 22.70 -41.82 -14.96
N ASN A 47 23.61 -40.95 -14.49
CA ASN A 47 23.86 -39.61 -15.00
C ASN A 47 24.29 -39.76 -16.46
N GLN A 48 23.33 -39.91 -17.35
CA GLN A 48 23.51 -39.56 -18.75
C GLN A 48 23.57 -38.05 -18.75
N GLU A 49 24.78 -37.51 -18.78
CA GLU A 49 25.04 -36.09 -19.04
C GLU A 49 24.50 -35.77 -20.44
N ARG A 50 23.19 -35.49 -20.52
CA ARG A 50 22.55 -34.98 -21.73
C ARG A 50 22.88 -33.50 -21.79
N GLY A 51 23.83 -33.14 -22.65
CA GLY A 51 24.13 -31.74 -22.93
C GLY A 51 22.89 -31.02 -23.48
N PHE A 52 22.67 -29.79 -23.03
CA PHE A 52 21.61 -28.93 -23.54
C PHE A 52 21.76 -28.73 -25.05
N THR A 53 20.66 -28.86 -25.79
CA THR A 53 20.68 -28.55 -27.22
C THR A 53 20.63 -27.04 -27.43
N LEU A 54 21.33 -26.54 -28.45
CA LEU A 54 21.27 -25.12 -28.86
C LEU A 54 19.83 -24.68 -29.18
N ILE A 55 19.03 -25.60 -29.71
CA ILE A 55 17.64 -25.32 -30.07
C ILE A 55 16.70 -25.22 -28.85
N GLU A 56 16.92 -26.01 -27.80
CA GLU A 56 16.16 -25.85 -26.54
C GLU A 56 16.39 -24.47 -25.93
N LEU A 57 17.64 -24.03 -25.90
CA LEU A 57 17.97 -22.70 -25.39
C LEU A 57 17.31 -21.61 -26.25
N LEU A 58 17.32 -21.77 -27.58
CA LEU A 58 16.74 -20.83 -28.52
C LEU A 58 15.22 -20.70 -28.35
N VAL A 59 14.50 -21.82 -28.22
CA VAL A 59 13.04 -21.77 -28.01
C VAL A 59 12.70 -21.18 -26.64
N ALA A 60 13.49 -21.49 -25.59
CA ALA A 60 13.27 -20.95 -24.25
C ALA A 60 13.37 -19.42 -24.19
N ILE A 61 14.40 -18.82 -24.80
CA ILE A 61 14.55 -17.35 -24.83
C ILE A 61 13.45 -16.65 -25.63
N ILE A 62 12.93 -17.30 -26.69
CA ILE A 62 11.80 -16.79 -27.47
C ILE A 62 10.55 -16.74 -26.60
N ILE A 63 10.25 -17.82 -25.87
CA ILE A 63 9.07 -17.88 -24.98
C ILE A 63 9.20 -16.83 -23.86
N ILE A 64 10.35 -16.75 -23.19
CA ILE A 64 10.59 -15.76 -22.12
C ILE A 64 10.49 -14.33 -22.66
N GLY A 65 10.97 -14.09 -23.89
CA GLY A 65 10.88 -12.79 -24.57
C GLY A 65 9.43 -12.36 -24.80
N ILE A 66 8.57 -13.25 -25.30
CA ILE A 66 7.14 -12.97 -25.53
C ILE A 66 6.42 -12.69 -24.21
N LEU A 67 6.65 -13.53 -23.18
CA LEU A 67 6.04 -13.34 -21.86
C LEU A 67 6.49 -12.01 -21.21
N SER A 68 7.78 -11.68 -21.31
CA SER A 68 8.33 -10.45 -20.74
C SER A 68 7.76 -9.20 -21.40
N ALA A 69 7.56 -9.20 -22.72
CA ALA A 69 6.97 -8.08 -23.45
C ALA A 69 5.55 -7.75 -22.99
N LEU A 70 4.75 -8.77 -22.63
CA LEU A 70 3.39 -8.57 -22.10
C LEU A 70 3.39 -8.19 -20.62
N ALA A 71 4.32 -8.74 -19.83
CA ALA A 71 4.34 -8.53 -18.39
C ALA A 71 4.91 -7.15 -17.98
N LEU A 72 5.99 -6.69 -18.64
CA LEU A 72 6.70 -5.47 -18.28
C LEU A 72 5.81 -4.20 -18.15
N PRO A 73 4.94 -3.85 -19.12
CA PRO A 73 4.14 -2.62 -19.00
C PRO A 73 3.18 -2.66 -17.80
N THR A 74 2.65 -3.84 -17.48
CA THR A 74 1.77 -4.00 -16.32
C THR A 74 2.53 -3.85 -15.01
N LEU A 75 3.76 -4.39 -14.94
CA LEU A 75 4.63 -4.26 -13.78
C LEU A 75 4.99 -2.80 -13.50
N LEU A 76 5.37 -2.04 -14.53
CA LEU A 76 5.69 -0.62 -14.39
C LEU A 76 4.49 0.19 -13.87
N ARG A 77 3.28 -0.07 -14.40
CA ARG A 77 2.06 0.57 -13.91
C ARG A 77 1.74 0.22 -12.45
N GLN A 78 1.95 -1.04 -12.04
CA GLN A 78 1.75 -1.44 -10.65
C GLN A 78 2.76 -0.79 -9.72
N ALA A 79 4.02 -0.67 -10.14
CA ALA A 79 5.05 0.03 -9.39
C ALA A 79 4.70 1.51 -9.20
N ASN A 80 4.23 2.20 -10.26
CA ASN A 80 3.79 3.59 -10.16
C ASN A 80 2.58 3.74 -9.23
N LYS A 81 1.59 2.84 -9.32
CA LYS A 81 0.45 2.82 -8.40
C LYS A 81 0.87 2.59 -6.94
N ALA A 82 1.87 1.75 -6.69
CA ALA A 82 2.39 1.53 -5.34
C ALA A 82 3.01 2.81 -4.75
N LYS A 83 3.79 3.55 -5.57
CA LYS A 83 4.35 4.86 -5.19
C LYS A 83 3.24 5.88 -4.88
N GLU A 84 2.19 5.92 -5.70
CA GLU A 84 1.02 6.78 -5.45
C GLU A 84 0.34 6.42 -4.12
N VAL A 85 0.12 5.14 -3.85
CA VAL A 85 -0.49 4.67 -2.58
C VAL A 85 0.39 5.03 -1.37
N GLU A 86 1.71 4.94 -1.50
CA GLU A 86 2.64 5.40 -0.46
C GLU A 86 2.44 6.89 -0.18
N ALA A 87 2.36 7.72 -1.23
CA ALA A 87 2.18 9.15 -1.09
C ALA A 87 0.87 9.50 -0.38
N ILE A 88 -0.23 8.86 -0.78
CA ILE A 88 -1.55 9.03 -0.14
C ILE A 88 -1.48 8.65 1.35
N THR A 89 -0.79 7.56 1.67
CA THR A 89 -0.64 7.10 3.05
C THR A 89 0.16 8.11 3.88
N ARG A 90 1.22 8.67 3.33
CA ARG A 90 2.01 9.72 3.99
C ARG A 90 1.20 11.00 4.19
N VAL A 91 0.42 11.42 3.18
CA VAL A 91 -0.51 12.55 3.28
C VAL A 91 -1.49 12.33 4.45
N ARG A 92 -2.14 11.16 4.52
CA ARG A 92 -3.04 10.80 5.62
C ARG A 92 -2.37 10.91 6.99
N ASN A 93 -1.16 10.36 7.12
CA ASN A 93 -0.43 10.39 8.38
C ASN A 93 -0.11 11.82 8.82
N ILE A 94 0.30 12.70 7.90
CA ILE A 94 0.56 14.10 8.22
C ILE A 94 -0.73 14.82 8.61
N LEU A 95 -1.84 14.63 7.88
CA LEU A 95 -3.13 15.25 8.23
C LEU A 95 -3.64 14.78 9.60
N GLN A 96 -3.40 13.51 9.96
CA GLN A 96 -3.73 13.02 11.28
C GLN A 96 -2.92 13.76 12.36
N ARG A 97 -1.62 13.96 12.16
CA ARG A 97 -0.79 14.76 13.08
C ARG A 97 -1.24 16.21 13.13
N GLN A 98 -1.67 16.77 12.01
CA GLN A 98 -2.23 18.12 11.95
C GLN A 98 -3.50 18.25 12.78
N HIS A 99 -4.39 17.25 12.71
CA HIS A 99 -5.60 17.18 13.51
C HIS A 99 -5.28 17.11 15.02
N GLU A 100 -4.36 16.22 15.41
CA GLU A 100 -3.89 16.10 16.80
C GLU A 100 -3.23 17.41 17.30
N TYR A 101 -2.44 18.07 16.44
CA TYR A 101 -1.79 19.33 16.75
C TYR A 101 -2.81 20.44 17.00
N TYR A 102 -3.86 20.54 16.16
CA TYR A 102 -4.93 21.52 16.36
C TYR A 102 -5.68 21.31 17.68
N ILE A 103 -6.00 20.06 18.03
CA ILE A 103 -6.65 19.74 19.32
C ILE A 103 -5.79 20.20 20.50
N THR A 104 -4.47 20.12 20.37
CA THR A 104 -3.53 20.44 21.45
C THR A 104 -3.23 21.93 21.56
N ASN A 105 -3.06 22.62 20.43
CA ASN A 105 -2.57 24.01 20.39
C ASN A 105 -3.65 25.03 20.01
N GLY A 106 -4.79 24.60 19.48
CA GLY A 106 -5.85 25.47 18.96
C GLY A 106 -5.52 26.14 17.63
N GLU A 107 -4.35 25.85 17.06
CA GLU A 107 -3.86 26.36 15.79
C GLU A 107 -3.36 25.25 14.87
N PHE A 108 -3.32 25.53 13.56
CA PHE A 108 -2.77 24.61 12.57
C PHE A 108 -1.26 24.81 12.43
N ALA A 109 -0.49 23.73 12.48
CA ALA A 109 0.95 23.77 12.29
C ALA A 109 1.33 24.26 10.88
N ASN A 110 2.31 25.17 10.82
CA ASN A 110 2.78 25.79 9.58
C ASN A 110 3.98 25.06 8.97
N SER A 111 4.53 24.08 9.68
CA SER A 111 5.69 23.33 9.24
C SER A 111 5.57 21.85 9.59
N LEU A 112 6.24 21.00 8.80
CA LEU A 112 6.32 19.57 9.08
C LEU A 112 7.08 19.27 10.39
N GLY A 113 7.98 20.17 10.82
CA GLY A 113 8.73 20.06 12.06
C GLY A 113 7.84 20.11 13.31
N GLU A 114 6.85 21.00 13.32
CA GLU A 114 5.87 21.12 14.41
C GLU A 114 5.01 19.86 14.58
N LEU A 115 4.81 19.11 13.49
CA LEU A 115 4.06 17.84 13.48
C LEU A 115 4.91 16.63 13.90
N GLY A 116 6.19 16.86 14.23
CA GLY A 116 7.14 15.81 14.60
C GLY A 116 7.72 15.04 13.42
N PHE A 117 7.69 15.61 12.21
CA PHE A 117 8.42 15.08 11.06
C PHE A 117 9.76 15.81 10.89
N SER A 118 10.70 15.19 10.18
CA SER A 118 11.92 15.88 9.77
C SER A 118 11.59 17.02 8.80
N LEU A 119 12.37 18.11 8.84
CA LEU A 119 12.20 19.26 7.94
C LEU A 119 12.39 18.89 6.45
N SER A 120 12.99 17.73 6.18
CA SER A 120 13.14 17.11 4.85
C SER A 120 12.37 15.81 4.78
N TYR A 121 11.11 15.81 5.21
CA TYR A 121 10.22 14.66 5.05
C TYR A 121 9.86 14.53 3.57
N GLU A 122 10.75 13.91 2.81
CA GLU A 122 10.63 13.67 1.38
C GLU A 122 10.92 12.21 1.06
N THR A 123 10.43 11.76 -0.08
CA THR A 123 10.81 10.48 -0.69
C THR A 123 11.60 10.74 -1.96
N GLU A 124 12.09 9.69 -2.61
CA GLU A 124 12.72 9.82 -3.92
C GLU A 124 11.74 10.39 -4.96
N GLN A 125 10.44 10.13 -4.81
CA GLN A 125 9.42 10.45 -5.80
C GLN A 125 8.51 11.61 -5.41
N TYR A 126 8.40 11.94 -4.12
CA TYR A 126 7.49 12.97 -3.62
C TYR A 126 8.15 13.93 -2.63
N GLN A 127 7.76 15.20 -2.73
CA GLN A 127 8.04 16.26 -1.77
C GLN A 127 6.75 16.64 -1.03
N TYR A 128 6.83 16.88 0.28
CA TYR A 128 5.68 17.23 1.10
C TYR A 128 5.81 18.66 1.63
N ILE A 129 4.76 19.45 1.51
CA ILE A 129 4.72 20.84 1.95
C ILE A 129 3.41 21.08 2.69
N VAL A 130 3.48 21.60 3.91
CA VAL A 130 2.32 22.03 4.70
C VAL A 130 2.19 23.54 4.57
N LEU A 131 0.97 24.01 4.35
CA LEU A 131 0.62 25.40 4.21
C LEU A 131 -0.64 25.67 5.05
N SER A 132 -0.49 26.43 6.11
CA SER A 132 -1.60 26.99 6.89
C SER A 132 -1.45 28.49 6.97
N SER A 133 -2.57 29.19 7.13
CA SER A 133 -2.57 30.64 7.30
C SER A 133 -3.73 31.04 8.20
N GLN A 134 -3.48 31.07 9.52
CA GLN A 134 -4.41 31.62 10.49
C GLN A 134 -4.10 33.10 10.74
N PRO A 135 -5.11 33.98 10.95
CA PRO A 135 -6.54 33.68 11.07
C PRO A 135 -7.31 33.70 9.72
N LEU A 136 -6.63 33.93 8.59
CA LEU A 136 -7.28 34.14 7.30
C LEU A 136 -8.03 32.89 6.79
N LEU A 137 -7.54 31.70 7.16
CA LEU A 137 -8.02 30.41 6.68
C LEU A 137 -8.21 29.50 7.88
N ASN A 138 -9.43 28.99 8.05
CA ASN A 138 -9.78 28.00 9.07
C ASN A 138 -9.30 26.60 8.66
N GLY A 139 -8.05 26.47 8.19
CA GLY A 139 -7.56 25.21 7.66
C GLY A 139 -6.08 25.22 7.27
N SER A 140 -5.60 24.03 6.94
CA SER A 140 -4.27 23.76 6.42
C SER A 140 -4.35 22.86 5.18
N VAL A 141 -3.57 23.19 4.15
CA VAL A 141 -3.38 22.35 2.97
C VAL A 141 -2.02 21.67 3.07
N LEU A 142 -2.00 20.38 2.82
CA LEU A 142 -0.81 19.57 2.62
C LEU A 142 -0.71 19.23 1.14
N LEU A 143 0.46 19.43 0.55
CA LEU A 143 0.75 19.08 -0.84
C LEU A 143 1.84 18.00 -0.86
N GLY A 144 1.51 16.83 -1.39
CA GLY A 144 2.42 15.77 -1.81
C GLY A 144 2.70 15.91 -3.30
N LEU A 145 3.73 16.68 -3.65
CA LEU A 145 4.09 17.00 -5.02
C LEU A 145 5.01 15.92 -5.59
N SER A 146 4.65 15.39 -6.76
CA SER A 146 5.48 14.44 -7.47
C SER A 146 6.72 15.13 -8.06
N LYS A 147 7.88 14.50 -7.88
CA LYS A 147 9.16 14.86 -8.52
C LYS A 147 9.31 14.24 -9.91
N GLN A 148 8.46 13.26 -10.26
CA GLN A 148 8.49 12.53 -11.53
C GLN A 148 7.25 12.88 -12.37
N PRO A 149 7.40 13.17 -13.68
CA PRO A 149 6.27 13.56 -14.53
C PRO A 149 5.25 12.44 -14.76
N GLU A 150 5.64 11.18 -14.54
CA GLU A 150 4.76 10.01 -14.70
C GLU A 150 3.80 9.78 -13.52
N LEU A 151 4.07 10.42 -12.38
CA LEU A 151 3.32 10.22 -11.15
C LEU A 151 2.43 11.44 -10.87
N LYS A 152 1.24 11.17 -10.33
CA LYS A 152 0.30 12.23 -9.95
C LYS A 152 0.72 12.88 -8.63
N SER A 153 0.45 14.16 -8.49
CA SER A 153 0.56 14.90 -7.22
C SER A 153 -0.75 14.77 -6.44
N TYR A 154 -0.67 14.91 -5.11
CA TYR A 154 -1.82 14.78 -4.22
C TYR A 154 -1.88 15.93 -3.23
N ALA A 155 -3.06 16.47 -3.00
CA ALA A 155 -3.34 17.41 -1.93
C ALA A 155 -4.18 16.76 -0.84
N GLY A 156 -3.96 17.21 0.39
CA GLY A 156 -4.75 16.88 1.55
C GLY A 156 -5.15 18.16 2.25
N VAL A 157 -6.35 18.23 2.83
CA VAL A 157 -6.83 19.43 3.50
C VAL A 157 -7.40 19.04 4.85
N VAL A 158 -7.03 19.82 5.87
CA VAL A 158 -7.72 19.83 7.15
C VAL A 158 -8.36 21.21 7.29
N PHE A 159 -9.63 21.26 7.66
CA PHE A 159 -10.32 22.52 7.86
C PHE A 159 -11.33 22.41 9.00
N LEU A 160 -11.62 23.54 9.62
CA LEU A 160 -12.66 23.67 10.64
C LEU A 160 -13.95 24.06 9.96
N GLN A 161 -15.01 23.36 10.32
CA GLN A 161 -16.37 23.74 9.98
C GLN A 161 -17.25 23.48 11.19
N ASP A 162 -18.03 24.48 11.60
CA ASP A 162 -18.99 24.37 12.70
C ASP A 162 -18.33 23.82 13.98
N ASP A 163 -17.10 24.28 14.28
CA ASP A 163 -16.27 23.85 15.42
C ASP A 163 -15.86 22.36 15.39
N GLN A 164 -16.01 21.70 14.24
CA GLN A 164 -15.55 20.34 13.99
C GLN A 164 -14.40 20.33 12.98
N ILE A 165 -13.43 19.45 13.20
CA ILE A 165 -12.28 19.29 12.30
C ILE A 165 -12.63 18.26 11.23
N ASN A 166 -12.66 18.70 9.97
CA ASN A 166 -12.84 17.84 8.82
C ASN A 166 -11.52 17.62 8.09
N THR A 167 -11.30 16.41 7.59
CA THR A 167 -10.09 16.02 6.88
C THR A 167 -10.42 15.37 5.55
N CYS A 168 -9.77 15.84 4.48
CA CYS A 168 -9.90 15.31 3.13
C CYS A 168 -8.53 14.83 2.66
N PRO A 169 -8.29 13.51 2.71
CA PRO A 169 -6.92 12.98 2.68
C PRO A 169 -6.33 12.77 1.29
N HIS A 170 -7.14 12.87 0.23
CA HIS A 170 -6.70 12.51 -1.10
C HIS A 170 -7.46 13.29 -2.16
N ILE A 171 -6.88 14.39 -2.60
CA ILE A 171 -7.34 15.17 -3.74
C ILE A 171 -6.26 15.03 -4.81
N PRO A 172 -6.49 14.28 -5.90
CA PRO A 172 -5.55 14.24 -7.00
C PRO A 172 -5.42 15.63 -7.62
N ILE A 173 -4.19 16.07 -7.83
CA ILE A 173 -3.87 17.38 -8.39
C ILE A 173 -2.88 17.19 -9.54
N ASP A 174 -3.23 17.69 -10.72
CA ASP A 174 -2.36 17.65 -11.89
C ASP A 174 -1.41 18.84 -11.86
N ILE A 175 -0.43 18.79 -10.94
CA ILE A 175 0.63 19.79 -10.85
C ILE A 175 1.98 19.10 -11.02
N ASN A 176 2.70 19.51 -12.06
CA ASN A 176 4.10 19.16 -12.27
C ASN A 176 5.01 20.24 -11.67
N THR A 177 6.22 19.87 -11.23
CA THR A 177 7.18 20.76 -10.57
C THR A 177 7.55 21.98 -11.43
N ASP A 178 7.46 21.87 -12.76
CA ASP A 178 7.82 22.97 -13.67
C ASP A 178 6.82 24.14 -13.66
N ASN A 179 5.61 23.95 -13.12
CA ASN A 179 4.54 24.95 -13.07
C ASN A 179 4.09 25.32 -11.65
N LEU A 180 4.90 24.98 -10.63
CA LEU A 180 4.63 25.22 -9.20
C LEU A 180 4.02 26.60 -8.95
N ASN A 181 4.71 27.67 -9.35
CA ASN A 181 4.29 29.04 -8.98
C ASN A 181 3.04 29.53 -9.73
N ARG A 182 2.73 29.00 -10.92
CA ARG A 182 1.58 29.44 -11.72
C ARG A 182 0.28 28.76 -11.32
N LEU A 183 0.34 27.51 -10.84
CA LEU A 183 -0.84 26.70 -10.57
C LEU A 183 -1.13 26.53 -9.08
N ILE A 184 -0.11 26.56 -8.21
CA ILE A 184 -0.30 26.21 -6.79
C ILE A 184 -1.05 27.30 -6.01
N ILE A 185 -0.66 28.56 -6.13
CA ILE A 185 -1.32 29.64 -5.40
C ILE A 185 -2.83 29.71 -5.69
N PRO A 186 -3.29 29.77 -6.96
CA PRO A 186 -4.73 29.79 -7.24
C PRO A 186 -5.44 28.51 -6.83
N LEU A 187 -4.77 27.36 -6.93
CA LEU A 187 -5.34 26.08 -6.51
C LEU A 187 -5.52 26.00 -4.98
N ILE A 188 -4.52 26.40 -4.20
CA ILE A 188 -4.62 26.50 -2.74
C ILE A 188 -5.77 27.42 -2.37
N PHE A 189 -5.85 28.60 -3.01
CA PHE A 189 -6.93 29.54 -2.74
C PHE A 189 -8.31 28.93 -3.04
N LYS A 190 -8.45 28.22 -4.17
CA LYS A 190 -9.70 27.53 -4.53
C LYS A 190 -10.05 26.42 -3.55
N ILE A 191 -9.07 25.61 -3.16
CA ILE A 191 -9.23 24.50 -2.21
C ILE A 191 -9.63 25.02 -0.83
N LEU A 192 -9.01 26.11 -0.36
CA LEU A 192 -9.31 26.69 0.94
C LEU A 192 -10.61 27.50 0.95
N ALA A 193 -11.02 28.07 -0.18
CA ALA A 193 -12.30 28.76 -0.29
C ALA A 193 -13.50 27.79 -0.22
N ASN A 194 -13.40 26.61 -0.85
CA ASN A 194 -14.45 25.59 -0.86
C ASN A 194 -13.89 24.18 -0.66
N PRO A 195 -13.42 23.83 0.55
CA PRO A 195 -12.78 22.53 0.76
C PRO A 195 -13.74 21.36 0.53
N LYS A 196 -15.04 21.54 0.85
CA LYS A 196 -16.09 20.52 0.67
C LYS A 196 -16.24 20.00 -0.76
N GLU A 197 -16.01 20.85 -1.76
CA GLU A 197 -16.16 20.49 -3.18
C GLU A 197 -15.15 19.41 -3.60
N PHE A 198 -13.99 19.36 -2.93
CA PHE A 198 -12.92 18.43 -3.22
C PHE A 198 -12.97 17.16 -2.36
N CYS A 199 -13.89 17.08 -1.40
CA CYS A 199 -13.98 16.00 -0.43
C CYS A 199 -15.00 14.91 -0.80
N SER A 200 -15.58 14.93 -2.02
CA SER A 200 -16.62 13.99 -2.46
C SER A 200 -16.09 12.66 -2.95
#